data_AF-A0A929KZT4-F1
#
_entry.id   AF-A0A929KZT4-F1
#
_cell.length_a   1.000
_cell.length_b   1.000
_cell.length_c   1.000
_cell.angle_alpha   90.00
_cell.angle_beta   90.00
_cell.angle_gamma   90.00
#
_symmetry.space_group_name_H-M   'P 1'
#
loop_
_entity.id
_entity.type
_entity.pdbx_description
1 polymer ?
#
loop_
_entity_poly.entity_id
_entity_poly.type
_entity_poly.pdbx_seq_one_letter_code
_entity_poly.pdbx_strand_id
1 'polypeptide(L)'
;MDYNIITLEIATLLIHFDHYDQLLAGPTEEQIKIRNKKKEHLAEFLKEADLPEGIYLTQPITEWTNSITQSLPKVKNKDIHELVEKLEKDVKKIKKLYKETVKKEVA
;
A
#
# COMPACT_ATOMS: atom_id res chain seq x y z
N MET A 1 19.49 -5.96 -6.81
CA MET A 1 18.09 -5.84 -6.36
C MET A 1 17.23 -6.41 -7.47
N ASP A 2 16.36 -7.38 -7.20
CA ASP A 2 15.45 -7.92 -8.21
C ASP A 2 14.16 -7.09 -8.20
N TYR A 3 13.99 -6.25 -9.21
CA TYR A 3 12.85 -5.34 -9.30
C TYR A 3 11.52 -6.05 -9.54
N ASN A 4 11.53 -7.25 -10.14
CA ASN A 4 10.30 -8.02 -10.30
C ASN A 4 9.81 -8.54 -8.94
N ILE A 5 10.74 -9.02 -8.11
CA ILE A 5 10.41 -9.47 -6.75
C ILE A 5 9.86 -8.30 -5.92
N ILE A 6 10.50 -7.13 -5.97
CA ILE A 6 10.05 -5.95 -5.21
C ILE A 6 8.72 -5.42 -5.71
N THR A 7 8.49 -5.36 -7.03
CA THR A 7 7.18 -4.98 -7.56
C THR A 7 6.09 -5.90 -7.03
N LEU A 8 6.32 -7.22 -7.04
CA LEU A 8 5.36 -8.19 -6.51
C LEU A 8 5.13 -8.03 -5.01
N GLU A 9 6.17 -7.68 -4.26
CA GLU A 9 6.08 -7.40 -2.82
C GLU A 9 5.22 -6.16 -2.56
N ILE A 10 5.50 -5.03 -3.22
CA ILE A 10 4.68 -3.82 -3.16
C ILE A 10 3.24 -4.15 -3.56
N ALA A 11 3.05 -4.90 -4.65
CA ALA A 11 1.74 -5.31 -5.13
C ALA A 11 0.94 -6.09 -4.08
N THR A 12 1.58 -7.08 -3.48
CA THR A 12 0.98 -7.90 -2.44
C THR A 12 0.58 -7.05 -1.23
N LEU A 13 1.41 -6.10 -0.82
CA LEU A 13 1.12 -5.21 0.31
C LEU A 13 -0.09 -4.31 0.03
N LEU A 14 -0.20 -3.74 -1.18
CA LEU A 14 -1.36 -2.93 -1.55
C LEU A 14 -2.65 -3.75 -1.58
N ILE A 15 -2.61 -4.94 -2.18
CA ILE A 15 -3.77 -5.86 -2.21
C ILE A 15 -4.20 -6.24 -0.79
N HIS A 16 -3.23 -6.58 0.07
CA HIS A 16 -3.54 -6.93 1.46
C HIS A 16 -4.14 -5.76 2.22
N PHE A 17 -3.60 -4.55 2.04
CA PHE A 17 -4.15 -3.35 2.65
C PHE A 17 -5.61 -3.16 2.23
N ASP A 18 -5.87 -3.13 0.92
CA ASP A 18 -7.19 -2.87 0.36
C ASP A 18 -8.19 -3.98 0.76
N HIS A 19 -7.75 -5.24 0.83
CA HIS A 19 -8.56 -6.34 1.32
C HIS A 19 -9.07 -6.11 2.75
N TYR A 20 -8.18 -5.82 3.71
CA TYR A 20 -8.61 -5.55 5.10
C TYR A 20 -9.42 -4.26 5.22
N ASP A 21 -9.09 -3.26 4.41
CA ASP A 21 -9.80 -1.98 4.39
C ASP A 21 -11.26 -2.13 3.90
N GLN A 22 -11.50 -3.02 2.93
CA GLN A 22 -12.85 -3.35 2.44
C GLN A 22 -13.67 -4.17 3.45
N LEU A 23 -13.01 -4.97 4.30
CA LEU A 23 -13.69 -5.77 5.32
C LEU A 23 -14.14 -4.95 6.54
N LEU A 24 -13.73 -3.69 6.65
CA LEU A 24 -14.17 -2.80 7.72
C LEU A 24 -15.54 -2.16 7.39
N ALA A 25 -16.49 -2.29 8.32
CA ALA A 25 -17.83 -1.72 8.19
C ALA A 25 -17.83 -0.19 8.37
N GLY A 26 -17.61 0.53 7.26
CA GLY A 26 -17.73 1.99 7.19
C GLY A 26 -16.53 2.76 7.77
N PRO A 27 -16.35 4.03 7.34
CA PRO A 27 -15.15 4.80 7.68
C PRO A 27 -15.12 5.20 9.15
N THR A 28 -14.22 4.59 9.93
CA THR A 28 -13.87 5.08 11.28
C THR A 28 -12.78 6.15 11.20
N GLU A 29 -12.67 7.01 12.23
CA GLU A 29 -11.60 8.02 12.28
C GLU A 29 -10.20 7.38 12.19
N GLU A 30 -10.01 6.24 12.85
CA GLU A 30 -8.74 5.49 12.81
C GLU A 30 -8.48 4.91 11.41
N GLN A 31 -9.50 4.36 10.75
CA GLN A 31 -9.38 3.88 9.37
C GLN A 31 -9.00 5.02 8.40
N ILE A 32 -9.63 6.19 8.54
CA ILE A 32 -9.31 7.38 7.73
C ILE A 32 -7.84 7.79 7.94
N LYS A 33 -7.36 7.80 9.19
CA LYS A 33 -5.95 8.10 9.50
C LYS A 33 -4.99 7.11 8.86
N ILE A 34 -5.31 5.82 8.90
CA ILE A 34 -4.49 4.78 8.26
C ILE A 34 -4.50 4.93 6.74
N ARG A 35 -5.65 5.19 6.12
CA ARG A 35 -5.78 5.44 4.67
C ARG A 35 -4.97 6.66 4.22
N ASN A 36 -5.02 7.76 4.98
CA ASN A 36 -4.28 8.97 4.65
C ASN A 36 -2.77 8.75 4.73
N LYS A 37 -2.28 8.08 5.78
CA LYS A 37 -0.85 7.73 5.89
C LYS A 37 -0.37 6.84 4.74
N LYS A 38 -1.15 5.81 4.37
CA LYS A 38 -0.84 4.96 3.21
C LYS A 38 -0.74 5.77 1.92
N LYS A 39 -1.63 6.74 1.72
CA LYS A 39 -1.58 7.66 0.56
C LYS A 39 -0.34 8.54 0.59
N GLU A 40 0.01 9.12 1.73
CA GLU A 40 1.23 9.94 1.90
C GLU A 40 2.51 9.14 1.57
N HIS A 41 2.64 7.93 2.10
CA HIS A 41 3.78 7.04 1.82
C HIS A 41 3.90 6.71 0.32
N LEU A 42 2.77 6.51 -0.36
CA LEU A 42 2.75 6.24 -1.79
C LEU A 42 3.01 7.50 -2.62
N ALA A 43 2.47 8.66 -2.24
CA ALA A 43 2.67 9.91 -2.96
C ALA A 43 4.16 10.32 -3.00
N GLU A 44 4.86 10.15 -1.87
CA GLU A 44 6.31 10.38 -1.78
C GLU A 44 7.07 9.50 -2.79
N PHE A 45 6.81 8.20 -2.78
CA PHE A 45 7.46 7.26 -3.71
C PHE A 45 7.07 7.49 -5.17
N LEU A 46 5.78 7.70 -5.47
CA LEU A 46 5.30 7.90 -6.84
C LEU A 46 5.91 9.15 -7.46
N LYS A 47 6.10 10.21 -6.66
CA LYS A 47 6.79 11.43 -7.10
C LYS A 47 8.26 11.15 -7.47
N GLU A 48 8.97 10.38 -6.66
CA GLU A 48 10.36 9.98 -6.97
C GLU A 48 10.45 9.04 -8.17
N ALA A 49 9.44 8.18 -8.33
CA ALA A 49 9.31 7.22 -9.43
C ALA A 49 8.80 7.84 -10.74
N ASP A 50 8.46 9.14 -10.74
CA ASP A 50 7.82 9.84 -11.88
C ASP A 50 6.55 9.11 -12.37
N LEU A 51 5.73 8.67 -11.43
CA LEU A 51 4.49 7.95 -11.66
C LEU A 51 3.28 8.82 -11.29
N PRO A 52 2.17 8.73 -12.05
CA PRO A 52 0.96 9.46 -11.73
C PRO A 52 0.37 9.01 -10.39
N GLU A 53 -0.15 9.97 -9.62
CA GLU A 53 -0.84 9.69 -8.37
C GLU A 53 -2.07 8.79 -8.63
N GLY A 54 -2.25 7.78 -7.79
CA GLY A 54 -3.41 6.89 -7.88
C GLY A 54 -3.38 5.87 -9.02
N ILE A 55 -2.23 5.67 -9.68
CA ILE A 55 -2.06 4.65 -10.74
C ILE A 55 -2.51 3.24 -10.30
N TYR A 56 -2.32 2.90 -9.03
CA TYR A 56 -2.72 1.60 -8.46
C TYR A 56 -4.22 1.49 -8.13
N LEU A 57 -4.97 2.60 -8.13
CA LEU A 57 -6.41 2.62 -7.87
C LEU A 57 -7.25 2.56 -9.15
N THR A 58 -6.67 3.01 -10.28
CA THR A 58 -7.42 3.22 -11.53
C THR A 58 -7.03 2.26 -12.64
N GLN A 59 -5.95 1.52 -12.49
CA GLN A 59 -5.43 0.61 -13.52
C GLN A 59 -5.50 -0.86 -13.08
N PRO A 60 -5.65 -1.80 -14.03
CA PRO A 60 -5.45 -3.23 -13.78
C PRO A 60 -4.10 -3.53 -13.13
N ILE A 61 -4.05 -4.60 -12.32
CA ILE A 61 -2.84 -4.98 -11.58
C ILE A 61 -1.60 -5.13 -12.46
N THR A 62 -1.79 -5.67 -13.65
CA THR A 62 -0.73 -5.85 -14.66
C THR A 62 -0.16 -4.52 -15.15
N GLU A 63 -0.98 -3.49 -15.27
CA GLU A 63 -0.56 -2.21 -15.82
C GLU A 63 0.25 -1.41 -14.81
N TRP A 64 -0.24 -1.29 -13.57
CA TRP A 64 0.49 -0.52 -12.56
C TRP A 64 1.73 -1.26 -12.04
N THR A 65 1.75 -2.59 -12.01
CA THR A 65 2.98 -3.36 -11.70
C THR A 65 4.05 -3.17 -12.78
N ASN A 66 3.67 -3.11 -14.06
CA ASN A 66 4.61 -2.77 -15.13
C ASN A 66 5.18 -1.36 -14.95
N SER A 67 4.34 -0.37 -14.62
CA SER A 67 4.78 1.00 -14.37
C SER A 67 5.74 1.10 -13.18
N ILE A 68 5.46 0.42 -12.06
CA ILE A 68 6.38 0.38 -10.91
C ILE A 68 7.70 -0.27 -11.31
N THR A 69 7.66 -1.43 -11.97
CA THR A 69 8.88 -2.15 -12.39
C THR A 69 9.80 -1.29 -13.26
N GLN A 70 9.22 -0.49 -14.17
CA GLN A 70 9.97 0.41 -15.05
C GLN A 70 10.52 1.64 -14.32
N SER A 71 9.88 2.08 -13.24
CA SER A 71 10.31 3.26 -12.47
C SER A 71 11.25 2.92 -11.30
N LEU A 72 11.23 1.70 -10.76
CA LEU A 72 12.10 1.30 -9.65
C LEU A 72 13.61 1.57 -9.89
N PRO A 73 14.17 1.38 -11.10
CA PRO A 73 15.57 1.72 -11.36
C PRO A 73 15.92 3.21 -11.19
N LYS A 74 14.92 4.11 -11.22
CA LYS A 74 15.10 5.56 -11.05
C LYS A 74 15.10 5.99 -9.58
N VAL A 75 14.61 5.13 -8.69
CA VAL A 75 14.49 5.40 -7.25
C VAL A 75 15.68 4.80 -6.51
N LYS A 76 16.15 5.44 -5.45
CA LYS A 76 17.26 4.88 -4.68
C LYS A 76 16.79 3.66 -3.92
N ASN A 77 17.63 2.63 -3.87
CA ASN A 77 17.34 1.37 -3.15
C ASN A 77 16.89 1.59 -1.70
N LYS A 78 17.45 2.59 -1.00
CA LYS A 78 17.05 2.93 0.37
C LYS A 78 15.58 3.32 0.44
N ASP A 79 15.14 4.17 -0.48
CA ASP A 79 13.79 4.74 -0.51
C ASP A 79 12.77 3.66 -0.90
N ILE A 80 13.17 2.73 -1.78
CA ILE A 80 12.41 1.50 -2.11
C ILE A 80 12.20 0.64 -0.85
N HIS A 81 13.27 0.33 -0.11
CA HIS A 81 13.16 -0.46 1.12
C HIS A 81 12.31 0.24 2.19
N GLU A 82 12.49 1.56 2.34
CA GLU A 82 11.69 2.37 3.26
C GLU A 82 10.21 2.33 2.91
N LEU A 83 9.86 2.39 1.61
CA LEU A 83 8.48 2.22 1.17
C LEU A 83 7.92 0.85 1.56
N VAL A 84 8.65 -0.24 1.26
CA VAL A 84 8.20 -1.60 1.60
C VAL A 84 7.93 -1.70 3.10
N GLU A 85 8.84 -1.22 3.95
CA GLU A 85 8.63 -1.21 5.40
C GLU A 85 7.41 -0.35 5.84
N LYS A 86 7.22 0.83 5.23
CA LYS A 86 6.06 1.70 5.48
C LYS A 86 4.76 0.97 5.13
N LEU A 87 4.70 0.34 3.96
CA LEU A 87 3.54 -0.42 3.48
C LEU A 87 3.26 -1.65 4.36
N GLU A 88 4.29 -2.39 4.79
CA GLU A 88 4.12 -3.48 5.76
C GLU A 88 3.49 -3.01 7.07
N LYS A 89 3.94 -1.86 7.59
CA LYS A 89 3.40 -1.26 8.82
C LYS A 89 1.93 -0.86 8.61
N ASP A 90 1.59 -0.32 7.45
CA ASP A 90 0.21 0.05 7.12
C ASP A 90 -0.70 -1.18 7.03
N VAL A 91 -0.25 -2.26 6.37
CA VAL A 91 -0.96 -3.56 6.34
C VAL A 91 -1.15 -4.12 7.74
N LYS A 92 -0.11 -4.08 8.59
CA LYS A 92 -0.20 -4.54 9.99
C LYS A 92 -1.23 -3.74 10.79
N LYS A 93 -1.29 -2.42 10.60
CA LYS A 93 -2.26 -1.54 11.28
C LYS A 93 -3.69 -1.79 10.84
N ILE A 94 -3.97 -1.83 9.54
CA ILE A 94 -5.33 -2.04 9.03
C ILE A 94 -5.85 -3.45 9.40
N LYS A 95 -4.97 -4.46 9.35
CA LYS A 95 -5.29 -5.82 9.81
C LYS A 95 -5.59 -5.87 11.31
N LYS A 96 -4.84 -5.13 12.12
CA LYS A 96 -5.09 -5.01 13.57
C LYS A 96 -6.45 -4.36 13.82
N LEU A 97 -6.76 -3.26 13.14
CA LEU A 97 -8.04 -2.58 13.24
C LEU A 97 -9.19 -3.53 12.88
N TYR A 98 -9.09 -4.26 11.76
CA TYR A 98 -10.06 -5.30 11.38
C TYR A 98 -10.29 -6.33 12.49
N LYS A 99 -9.22 -6.89 13.06
CA LYS A 99 -9.33 -7.87 14.16
C LYS A 99 -10.00 -7.30 15.40
N GLU A 100 -9.77 -6.03 15.72
CA GLU A 100 -10.40 -5.36 16.85
C GLU A 100 -11.89 -5.12 16.61
N THR A 101 -12.28 -4.76 15.39
CA THR A 101 -13.69 -4.61 15.00
C THR A 101 -14.43 -5.94 15.07
N VAL A 102 -13.91 -7.00 14.46
CA VAL A 102 -14.54 -8.34 14.51
C VAL A 102 -14.69 -8.85 15.94
N LYS A 103 -13.68 -8.63 16.80
CA LYS A 103 -13.78 -9.01 18.22
C LYS A 103 -14.90 -8.27 18.96
N LYS A 104 -15.17 -7.02 18.62
CA LYS A 104 -16.26 -6.23 19.24
C LYS A 104 -17.65 -6.67 18.76
N GLU A 105 -17.77 -7.15 17.53
CA GLU A 105 -19.05 -7.62 16.99
C GLU A 105 -19.47 -9.01 17.48
N VAL A 106 -18.52 -9.81 17.97
CA VAL A 106 -18.75 -11.18 18.48
C VAL A 106 -18.84 -11.24 20.02
N ALA A 107 -18.54 -10.13 20.71
CA ALA A 107 -18.59 -10.01 22.18
C ALA A 107 -19.91 -9.42 22.66
#